data_AF-A0A9E2Q8Y5-F1
#
_entry.id   AF-A0A9E2Q8Y5-F1
#
_cell.length_a   1.000
_cell.length_b   1.000
_cell.length_c   1.000
_cell.angle_alpha   90.00
_cell.angle_beta   90.00
_cell.angle_gamma   90.00
#
_symmetry.space_group_name_H-M   'P 1'
#
loop_
_entity.id
_entity.type
_entity.pdbx_description
1 polymer ?
#
loop_
_entity_poly.entity_id
_entity_poly.type
_entity_poly.pdbx_seq_one_letter_code
_entity_poly.pdbx_strand_id
1 'polypeptide(L)'
;MTVPMDCTISYTAGTLFAVASRSAIEQGPELEAESLARGRLFTALITIPIGIYFLSRWPDWSWMYTAGNRGRSPLLGAAGMAGYFASHEAGFRLGAHLVKSGKTRWAAANAVLSFIGFIAIVVFGWNRFRWQGTFEEYREGTAVDCLVYPGFIIPLGASMITFFLVAVLVSFLDYLAGKRATGGQ
;
A
#
# COMPACT_ATOMS: atom_id res chain seq x y z
N MET A 1 -1.66 -3.64 12.51
CA MET A 1 -0.32 -3.11 12.17
C MET A 1 -0.39 -2.64 10.73
N THR A 2 -1.27 -1.70 10.45
CA THR A 2 -1.51 -1.27 9.08
C THR A 2 -0.64 -0.07 8.79
N VAL A 3 -0.60 0.93 9.68
CA VAL A 3 0.03 2.20 9.30
C VAL A 3 1.51 2.10 8.91
N PRO A 4 2.42 1.54 9.73
CA PRO A 4 3.83 1.43 9.33
C PRO A 4 4.04 0.52 8.11
N MET A 5 3.25 -0.55 8.03
CA MET A 5 3.31 -1.56 6.98
C MET A 5 2.83 -0.99 5.63
N ASP A 6 1.66 -0.36 5.64
CA ASP A 6 0.98 0.26 4.52
C ASP A 6 1.78 1.43 3.96
N CYS A 7 2.51 2.18 4.80
CA CYS A 7 3.46 3.18 4.31
C CYS A 7 4.56 2.53 3.45
N THR A 8 5.14 1.41 3.89
CA THR A 8 6.17 0.70 3.12
C THR A 8 5.60 0.09 1.84
N ILE A 9 4.39 -0.48 1.89
CA ILE A 9 3.67 -0.96 0.71
C ILE A 9 3.39 0.20 -0.25
N SER A 10 2.90 1.33 0.25
CA SER A 10 2.58 2.51 -0.57
C SER A 10 3.82 3.06 -1.26
N TYR A 11 4.96 3.13 -0.55
CA TYR A 11 6.24 3.51 -1.13
C TYR A 11 6.70 2.53 -2.22
N THR A 12 6.60 1.23 -1.95
CA THR A 12 6.93 0.18 -2.92
C THR A 12 6.07 0.32 -4.17
N ALA A 13 4.75 0.48 -3.99
CA ALA A 13 3.80 0.69 -5.08
C ALA A 13 4.14 1.93 -5.91
N GLY A 14 4.38 3.08 -5.27
CA GLY A 14 4.79 4.30 -5.99
C GLY A 14 6.06 4.09 -6.82
N THR A 15 7.07 3.40 -6.27
CA THR A 15 8.30 3.06 -7.00
C THR A 15 8.01 2.16 -8.21
N LEU A 16 7.17 1.13 -8.04
CA LEU A 16 6.77 0.23 -9.12
C LEU A 16 5.96 0.93 -10.20
N PHE A 17 5.06 1.85 -9.84
CA PHE A 17 4.33 2.70 -10.80
C PHE A 17 5.29 3.52 -11.66
N ALA A 18 6.34 4.09 -11.07
CA ALA A 18 7.35 4.82 -11.82
C ALA A 18 8.14 3.90 -12.77
N VAL A 19 8.54 2.70 -12.32
CA VAL A 19 9.23 1.72 -13.17
C VAL A 19 8.35 1.24 -14.32
N ALA A 20 7.08 0.92 -14.04
CA ALA A 20 6.10 0.50 -15.04
C ALA A 20 5.79 1.61 -16.05
N SER A 21 5.82 2.87 -15.60
CA SER A 21 5.60 4.07 -16.42
C SER A 21 6.87 4.60 -17.08
N ARG A 22 7.93 3.79 -17.19
CA ARG A 22 9.23 4.24 -17.71
C ARG A 22 9.12 4.97 -19.04
N SER A 23 8.41 4.39 -20.01
CA SER A 23 8.28 4.97 -21.35
C SER A 23 7.57 6.33 -21.33
N ALA A 24 6.56 6.49 -20.46
CA ALA A 24 5.84 7.76 -20.26
C ALA A 24 6.75 8.82 -19.62
N ILE A 25 7.51 8.43 -18.59
CA ILE A 25 8.45 9.32 -17.89
C ILE A 25 9.58 9.79 -18.82
N GLU A 26 10.08 8.91 -19.70
CA GLU A 26 11.09 9.25 -20.70
C GLU A 26 10.56 10.17 -21.81
N GLN A 27 9.25 10.16 -22.09
CA GLN A 27 8.61 11.00 -23.10
C GLN A 27 8.37 12.44 -22.64
N GLY A 28 8.17 12.69 -21.34
CA GLY A 28 8.07 14.05 -20.81
C GLY A 28 7.28 14.21 -19.51
N PRO A 29 7.26 15.43 -18.95
CA PRO A 29 6.66 15.72 -17.64
C PRO A 29 5.12 15.58 -17.60
N GLU A 30 4.43 15.79 -18.73
CA GLU A 30 2.97 15.66 -18.80
C GLU A 30 2.53 14.21 -18.60
N LEU A 31 3.16 13.28 -19.32
CA LEU A 31 2.87 11.84 -19.21
C LEU A 31 3.34 11.25 -17.87
N GLU A 32 4.43 11.77 -17.30
CA GLU A 32 4.82 11.45 -15.92
C GLU A 32 3.76 11.89 -14.90
N ALA A 33 3.22 13.09 -15.04
CA ALA A 33 2.18 13.60 -14.14
C ALA A 33 0.90 12.76 -14.25
N GLU A 34 0.55 12.31 -15.45
CA GLU A 34 -0.57 11.38 -15.67
C GLU A 34 -0.32 10.03 -14.97
N SER A 35 0.87 9.45 -15.13
CA SER A 35 1.27 8.22 -14.43
C SER A 35 1.21 8.37 -12.91
N LEU A 36 1.65 9.51 -12.38
CA LEU A 36 1.55 9.80 -10.95
C LEU A 36 0.08 9.93 -10.51
N ALA A 37 -0.76 10.59 -11.31
CA ALA A 37 -2.19 10.72 -11.01
C ALA A 37 -2.89 9.36 -10.96
N ARG A 38 -2.55 8.43 -11.88
CA ARG A 38 -3.03 7.04 -11.86
C ARG A 38 -2.59 6.30 -10.58
N GLY A 39 -1.34 6.46 -10.17
CA GLY A 39 -0.84 5.90 -8.91
C GLY A 39 -1.56 6.48 -7.67
N ARG A 40 -1.80 7.80 -7.64
CA ARG A 40 -2.59 8.44 -6.58
C ARG A 40 -4.03 7.92 -6.53
N LEU A 41 -4.65 7.72 -7.70
CA LEU A 41 -6.00 7.15 -7.79
C LEU A 41 -6.03 5.72 -7.24
N PHE A 42 -5.03 4.91 -7.56
CA PHE A 42 -4.87 3.57 -6.98
C PHE A 42 -4.78 3.63 -5.45
N THR A 43 -3.92 4.48 -4.89
CA THR A 43 -3.80 4.66 -3.43
C THR A 43 -5.12 5.12 -2.82
N ALA A 44 -5.81 6.07 -3.45
CA ALA A 44 -7.08 6.61 -2.97
C ALA A 44 -8.23 5.59 -2.99
N LEU A 45 -8.30 4.73 -4.01
CA LEU A 45 -9.40 3.77 -4.19
C LEU A 45 -9.17 2.44 -3.49
N ILE A 46 -7.91 2.06 -3.26
CA ILE A 46 -7.57 0.74 -2.71
C ILE A 46 -6.98 0.89 -1.32
N THR A 47 -5.82 1.54 -1.19
CA THR A 47 -5.06 1.56 0.06
C THR A 47 -5.78 2.32 1.16
N ILE A 48 -6.35 3.49 0.85
CA ILE A 48 -7.05 4.33 1.84
C ILE A 48 -8.30 3.64 2.40
N PRO A 49 -9.24 3.07 1.60
CA PRO A 49 -10.41 2.40 2.14
C PRO A 49 -10.05 1.20 3.03
N ILE A 50 -9.03 0.42 2.65
CA ILE A 50 -8.51 -0.68 3.47
C ILE A 50 -7.97 -0.13 4.81
N GLY A 51 -7.17 0.93 4.76
CA GLY A 51 -6.63 1.58 5.95
C GLY A 51 -7.71 2.12 6.87
N ILE A 52 -8.72 2.81 6.32
CA ILE A 52 -9.89 3.32 7.07
C ILE A 52 -10.65 2.17 7.71
N TYR A 53 -10.92 1.09 6.97
CA TYR A 53 -11.60 -0.08 7.49
C TYR A 53 -10.88 -0.65 8.71
N PHE A 54 -9.58 -0.96 8.58
CA PHE A 54 -8.81 -1.52 9.69
C PHE A 54 -8.67 -0.56 10.87
N LEU A 55 -8.45 0.73 10.60
CA LEU A 55 -8.34 1.75 11.64
C LEU A 55 -9.66 1.93 12.41
N SER A 56 -10.80 1.90 11.71
CA SER A 56 -12.13 2.03 12.33
C SER A 56 -12.47 0.83 13.23
N ARG A 57 -12.02 -0.37 12.84
CA ARG A 57 -12.38 -1.61 13.53
C ARG A 57 -11.38 -2.01 14.60
N TRP A 58 -10.09 -1.80 14.37
CA TRP A 58 -9.00 -2.14 15.28
C TRP A 58 -7.92 -1.04 15.29
N PRO A 59 -8.21 0.11 15.92
CA PRO A 59 -7.31 1.26 15.93
C PRO A 59 -5.97 0.97 16.63
N ASP A 60 -6.00 0.39 17.83
CA ASP A 60 -4.79 0.13 18.62
C ASP A 60 -3.88 -0.91 17.92
N TRP A 61 -4.49 -1.94 17.33
CA TRP A 61 -3.82 -2.90 16.46
C TRP A 61 -3.21 -2.23 15.22
N SER A 62 -3.94 -1.33 14.54
CA SER A 62 -3.49 -0.61 13.34
C SER A 62 -2.18 0.13 13.58
N TRP A 63 -1.98 0.68 14.79
CA TRP A 63 -0.75 1.34 15.23
C TRP A 63 0.28 0.42 15.89
N MET A 64 0.12 -0.90 15.83
CA MET A 64 1.02 -1.86 16.52
C MET A 64 1.17 -1.58 18.02
N TYR A 65 0.15 -1.04 18.67
CA TYR A 65 0.21 -0.67 20.08
C TYR A 65 1.31 0.38 20.39
N THR A 66 1.91 1.03 19.38
CA THR A 66 2.98 2.03 19.57
C THR A 66 2.44 3.37 20.05
N ALA A 67 1.20 3.69 19.68
CA ALA A 67 0.53 4.91 20.13
C ALA A 67 -0.19 4.75 21.48
N GLY A 68 -0.17 3.55 22.08
CA GLY A 68 -1.00 3.22 23.24
C GLY A 68 -2.48 3.57 22.98
N ASN A 69 -3.13 4.14 23.98
CA ASN A 69 -4.54 4.54 23.92
C ASN A 69 -4.80 5.72 22.96
N ARG A 70 -3.74 6.40 22.49
CA ARG A 70 -3.86 7.45 21.48
C ARG A 70 -4.14 6.88 20.09
N GLY A 71 -4.02 5.56 19.86
CA GLY A 71 -4.29 4.92 18.58
C GLY A 71 -5.69 5.20 18.02
N ARG A 72 -6.64 5.55 18.89
CA ARG A 72 -8.02 5.95 18.56
C ARG A 72 -8.19 7.42 18.18
N SER A 73 -7.13 8.22 18.29
CA SER A 73 -7.17 9.65 17.93
C SER A 73 -7.46 9.82 16.44
N PRO A 74 -8.52 10.56 16.06
CA PRO A 74 -8.81 10.86 14.66
C PRO A 74 -7.65 11.59 13.96
N LEU A 75 -6.88 12.39 14.70
CA LEU A 75 -5.71 13.10 14.18
C LEU A 75 -4.58 12.13 13.81
N LEU A 76 -4.33 11.10 14.62
CA LEU A 76 -3.38 10.06 14.26
C LEU A 76 -3.89 9.29 13.04
N GLY A 77 -5.19 8.94 13.02
CA GLY A 77 -5.81 8.31 11.87
C GLY A 77 -5.59 9.09 10.56
N ALA A 78 -5.90 10.39 10.56
CA ALA A 78 -5.67 11.27 9.43
C ALA A 78 -4.18 11.36 9.06
N ALA A 79 -3.28 11.44 10.05
CA ALA A 79 -1.84 11.44 9.82
C ALA A 79 -1.35 10.12 9.18
N GLY A 80 -1.91 8.97 9.58
CA GLY A 80 -1.62 7.67 8.97
C GLY A 80 -2.04 7.64 7.50
N MET A 81 -3.26 8.08 7.19
CA MET A 81 -3.78 8.15 5.82
C MET A 81 -2.96 9.11 4.94
N ALA A 82 -2.61 10.29 5.47
CA ALA A 82 -1.71 11.23 4.80
C ALA A 82 -0.32 10.61 4.58
N GLY A 83 0.16 9.82 5.54
CA GLY A 83 1.38 9.04 5.45
C GLY A 83 1.39 8.09 4.25
N TYR A 84 0.26 7.44 3.94
CA TYR A 84 0.17 6.52 2.79
C TYR A 84 0.41 7.25 1.47
N PHE A 85 -0.26 8.39 1.28
CA PHE A 85 -0.05 9.25 0.12
C PHE A 85 1.37 9.80 0.04
N ALA A 86 1.91 10.29 1.16
CA ALA A 86 3.26 10.83 1.20
C ALA A 86 4.31 9.76 0.87
N SER A 87 4.15 8.54 1.40
CA SER A 87 5.02 7.40 1.10
C SER A 87 4.91 6.99 -0.37
N HIS A 88 3.71 6.91 -0.94
CA HIS A 88 3.53 6.65 -2.37
C HIS A 88 4.21 7.71 -3.24
N GLU A 89 3.97 8.98 -2.96
CA GLU A 89 4.56 10.11 -3.67
C GLU A 89 6.10 10.06 -3.61
N ALA A 90 6.68 9.78 -2.43
CA ALA A 90 8.11 9.67 -2.24
C ALA A 90 8.71 8.51 -3.06
N GLY A 91 8.06 7.34 -3.06
CA GLY A 91 8.46 6.18 -3.84
C GLY A 91 8.42 6.46 -5.35
N PHE A 92 7.33 7.08 -5.83
CA PHE A 92 7.19 7.44 -7.23
C PHE A 92 8.25 8.45 -7.67
N ARG A 93 8.44 9.54 -6.91
CA ARG A 93 9.41 10.59 -7.27
C ARG A 93 10.83 10.06 -7.30
N LEU A 94 11.23 9.23 -6.34
CA LEU A 94 12.56 8.61 -6.35
C LEU A 94 12.70 7.64 -7.53
N GLY A 95 11.69 6.80 -7.78
CA GLY A 95 11.66 5.89 -8.92
C GLY A 95 11.77 6.63 -10.26
N ALA A 96 10.98 7.69 -10.45
CA ALA A 96 11.00 8.52 -11.64
C ALA A 96 12.34 9.23 -11.83
N HIS A 97 12.94 9.75 -10.76
CA HIS A 97 14.29 10.34 -10.81
C HIS A 97 15.35 9.33 -11.27
N LEU A 98 15.31 8.10 -10.76
CA LEU A 98 16.22 7.04 -11.16
C LEU A 98 15.99 6.61 -12.61
N VAL A 99 14.74 6.51 -13.06
CA VAL A 99 14.38 6.23 -14.46
C VAL A 99 14.94 7.30 -15.40
N LYS A 100 14.68 8.59 -15.11
CA LYS A 100 15.21 9.73 -15.88
C LYS A 100 16.73 9.75 -15.96
N SER A 101 17.39 9.24 -14.92
CA SER A 101 18.85 9.15 -14.85
C SER A 101 19.42 7.91 -15.58
N GLY A 102 18.61 7.14 -16.31
CA GLY A 102 19.03 5.89 -16.95
C GLY A 102 19.33 4.75 -15.95
N LYS A 103 18.92 4.90 -14.69
CA LYS A 103 19.20 3.98 -13.57
C LYS A 103 17.99 3.10 -13.23
N THR A 104 17.23 2.65 -14.22
CA THR A 104 16.00 1.82 -14.01
C THR A 104 16.25 0.58 -13.16
N ARG A 105 17.41 -0.08 -13.32
CA ARG A 105 17.79 -1.23 -12.46
C ARG A 105 17.84 -0.87 -10.97
N TRP A 106 18.26 0.35 -10.63
CA TRP A 106 18.32 0.84 -9.26
C TRP A 106 16.94 1.23 -8.75
N ALA A 107 16.03 1.70 -9.62
CA ALA A 107 14.63 1.92 -9.25
C ALA A 107 13.94 0.59 -8.90
N ALA A 108 14.17 -0.46 -9.69
CA ALA A 108 13.67 -1.81 -9.39
C ALA A 108 14.29 -2.38 -8.10
N ALA A 109 15.61 -2.24 -7.92
CA ALA A 109 16.29 -2.64 -6.69
C ALA A 109 15.75 -1.90 -5.45
N ASN A 110 15.43 -0.61 -5.58
CA ASN A 110 14.82 0.18 -4.51
C ASN A 110 13.43 -0.35 -4.12
N ALA A 111 12.59 -0.72 -5.11
CA ALA A 111 11.30 -1.35 -4.84
C ALA A 111 11.47 -2.70 -4.09
N VAL A 112 12.42 -3.54 -4.54
CA VAL A 112 12.73 -4.81 -3.87
C VAL A 112 13.22 -4.58 -2.44
N LEU A 113 14.12 -3.61 -2.22
CA LEU A 113 14.64 -3.29 -0.90
C LEU A 113 13.54 -2.78 0.04
N SER A 114 12.64 -1.93 -0.46
CA SER A 114 11.47 -1.49 0.30
C SER A 114 10.57 -2.66 0.67
N PHE A 115 10.33 -3.60 -0.26
CA PHE A 115 9.56 -4.81 0.01
C PHE A 115 10.23 -5.72 1.06
N ILE A 116 11.56 -5.85 1.03
CA ILE A 116 12.33 -6.54 2.10
C ILE A 116 12.14 -5.82 3.44
N GLY A 117 12.13 -4.48 3.45
CA GLY A 117 11.82 -3.68 4.63
C GLY A 117 10.42 -3.99 5.19
N PHE A 118 9.43 -4.14 4.32
CA PHE A 118 8.08 -4.59 4.69
C PHE A 118 8.11 -5.99 5.34
N ILE A 119 8.81 -6.95 4.75
CA ILE A 119 8.96 -8.30 5.31
C ILE A 119 9.61 -8.23 6.70
N ALA A 120 10.67 -7.44 6.86
CA ALA A 120 11.33 -7.25 8.15
C ALA A 120 10.35 -6.68 9.19
N ILE A 121 9.58 -5.66 8.82
CA ILE A 121 8.53 -5.07 9.67
C ILE A 121 7.53 -6.15 10.11
N VAL A 122 7.06 -7.02 9.20
CA VAL A 122 6.14 -8.13 9.52
C VAL A 122 6.78 -9.14 10.47
N VAL A 123 8.02 -9.57 10.20
CA VAL A 123 8.72 -10.60 10.98
C VAL A 123 9.04 -10.09 12.39
N PHE A 124 9.64 -8.92 12.51
CA PHE A 124 10.00 -8.34 13.81
C PHE A 124 8.77 -7.80 14.56
N GLY A 125 7.72 -7.41 13.83
CA GLY A 125 6.44 -6.98 14.37
C GLY A 125 5.46 -8.13 14.65
N TRP A 126 5.82 -9.39 14.36
CA TRP A 126 4.89 -10.51 14.33
C TRP A 126 4.09 -10.67 15.61
N ASN A 127 4.74 -10.54 16.76
CA ASN A 127 4.05 -10.65 18.05
C ASN A 127 2.96 -9.57 18.18
N ARG A 128 3.24 -8.32 17.79
CA ARG A 128 2.24 -7.24 17.81
C ARG A 128 1.18 -7.38 16.72
N PHE A 129 1.54 -7.99 15.59
CA PHE A 129 0.65 -8.22 14.46
C PHE A 129 -0.40 -9.29 14.78
N ARG A 130 0.02 -10.38 15.43
CA ARG A 130 -0.80 -11.57 15.63
C ARG A 130 -1.97 -11.33 16.60
N TRP A 131 -1.81 -10.45 17.58
CA TRP A 131 -2.80 -10.24 18.62
C TRP A 131 -3.67 -9.04 18.29
N GLN A 132 -4.97 -9.23 18.06
CA GLN A 132 -5.95 -8.17 17.90
C GLN A 132 -6.64 -7.83 19.22
N GLY A 133 -6.81 -6.55 19.49
CA GLY A 133 -7.47 -6.06 20.69
C GLY A 133 -7.17 -4.59 20.93
N THR A 134 -7.58 -4.14 22.11
CA THR A 134 -7.19 -2.87 22.69
C THR A 134 -5.73 -2.91 23.17
N PHE A 135 -5.16 -1.74 23.44
CA PHE A 135 -3.82 -1.66 24.01
C PHE A 135 -3.73 -2.38 25.37
N GLU A 136 -4.76 -2.23 26.21
CA GLU A 136 -4.87 -2.89 27.50
C GLU A 136 -4.91 -4.41 27.37
N GLU A 137 -5.79 -4.94 26.51
CA GLU A 137 -5.89 -6.39 26.28
C GLU A 137 -4.58 -6.99 25.75
N TYR A 138 -3.89 -6.27 24.85
CA TYR A 138 -2.57 -6.68 24.37
C TYR A 138 -1.54 -6.72 25.50
N ARG A 139 -1.51 -5.69 26.35
CA ARG A 139 -0.58 -5.59 27.47
C ARG A 139 -0.85 -6.64 28.55
N GLU A 140 -2.11 -6.99 28.77
CA GLU A 140 -2.57 -7.98 29.75
C GLU A 140 -2.49 -9.42 29.22
N GLY A 141 -2.20 -9.62 27.93
CA GLY A 141 -2.12 -10.94 27.30
C GLY A 141 -3.48 -11.58 27.05
N THR A 142 -4.55 -10.80 27.04
CA THR A 142 -5.93 -11.22 26.80
C THR A 142 -6.41 -10.96 25.37
N ALA A 143 -5.59 -10.28 24.56
CA ALA A 143 -5.85 -10.03 23.14
C ALA A 143 -6.01 -11.35 22.35
N VAL A 144 -6.91 -11.34 21.36
CA VAL A 144 -7.29 -12.51 20.58
C VAL A 144 -6.34 -12.71 19.40
N ASP A 145 -5.96 -13.94 19.09
CA ASP A 145 -5.17 -14.24 17.90
C ASP A 145 -5.98 -13.95 16.63
N CYS A 146 -5.49 -13.04 15.79
CA CYS A 146 -6.16 -12.61 14.55
C CYS A 146 -6.22 -13.74 13.51
N LEU A 147 -5.33 -14.74 13.59
CA LEU A 147 -5.28 -15.87 12.67
C LEU A 147 -6.35 -16.92 12.91
N VAL A 148 -7.05 -16.86 14.04
CA VAL A 148 -8.17 -17.75 14.35
C VAL A 148 -9.49 -17.00 14.49
N TYR A 149 -9.48 -15.66 14.39
CA TYR A 149 -10.68 -14.83 14.50
C TYR A 149 -11.36 -14.64 13.13
N PRO A 150 -12.54 -15.25 12.89
CA PRO A 150 -13.19 -15.17 11.57
C PRO A 150 -13.53 -13.74 11.15
N GLY A 151 -13.84 -12.87 12.11
CA GLY A 151 -14.13 -11.46 11.87
C GLY A 151 -12.93 -10.65 11.38
N PHE A 152 -11.72 -11.21 11.41
CA PHE A 152 -10.51 -10.61 10.82
C PHE A 152 -10.13 -11.31 9.51
N ILE A 153 -10.11 -12.65 9.50
CA ILE A 153 -9.69 -13.44 8.34
C ILE A 153 -10.63 -13.24 7.15
N ILE A 154 -11.96 -13.24 7.38
CA ILE A 154 -12.93 -13.13 6.29
C ILE A 154 -12.83 -11.77 5.58
N PRO A 155 -12.84 -10.62 6.29
CA PRO A 155 -12.67 -9.32 5.63
C PRO A 155 -11.30 -9.15 4.97
N LEU A 156 -10.23 -9.64 5.59
CA LEU A 156 -8.90 -9.61 4.99
C LEU A 156 -8.89 -10.40 3.68
N GLY A 157 -9.35 -11.65 3.70
CA GLY A 157 -9.45 -12.50 2.51
C GLY A 157 -10.33 -11.88 1.42
N ALA A 158 -11.50 -11.35 1.79
CA ALA A 158 -12.38 -10.65 0.86
C ALA A 158 -11.68 -9.44 0.21
N SER A 159 -10.98 -8.61 0.99
CA SER A 159 -10.26 -7.44 0.48
C SER A 159 -9.15 -7.82 -0.49
N MET A 160 -8.41 -8.90 -0.23
CA MET A 160 -7.36 -9.42 -1.11
C MET A 160 -7.95 -9.96 -2.42
N ILE A 161 -9.07 -10.68 -2.35
CA ILE A 161 -9.77 -11.19 -3.53
C ILE A 161 -10.30 -10.03 -4.37
N THR A 162 -10.98 -9.05 -3.74
CA THR A 162 -11.47 -7.86 -4.45
C THR A 162 -10.33 -7.12 -5.12
N PHE A 163 -9.20 -6.93 -4.43
CA PHE A 163 -8.01 -6.33 -5.02
C PHE A 163 -7.54 -7.07 -6.27
N PHE A 164 -7.41 -8.39 -6.17
CA PHE A 164 -6.96 -9.23 -7.28
C PHE A 164 -7.93 -9.17 -8.48
N LEU A 165 -9.24 -9.24 -8.22
CA LEU A 165 -10.26 -9.13 -9.26
C LEU A 165 -10.24 -7.78 -9.96
N VAL A 166 -10.08 -6.68 -9.21
CA VAL A 166 -9.95 -5.33 -9.78
C VAL A 166 -8.68 -5.24 -10.64
N ALA A 167 -7.55 -5.74 -10.15
CA ALA A 167 -6.30 -5.73 -10.92
C ALA A 167 -6.39 -6.53 -12.22
N VAL A 168 -7.00 -7.72 -12.18
CA VAL A 168 -7.25 -8.56 -13.36
C VAL A 168 -8.20 -7.86 -14.33
N LEU A 169 -9.29 -7.26 -13.83
CA LEU A 169 -10.25 -6.54 -14.66
C LEU A 169 -9.61 -5.35 -15.37
N VAL A 170 -8.83 -4.53 -14.65
CA VAL A 170 -8.11 -3.39 -15.25
C VAL A 170 -7.14 -3.86 -16.33
N SER A 171 -6.35 -4.89 -16.03
CA SER A 171 -5.39 -5.45 -17.00
C SER A 171 -6.09 -6.01 -18.24
N PHE A 172 -7.25 -6.64 -18.06
CA PHE A 172 -8.07 -7.17 -19.16
C PHE A 172 -8.66 -6.05 -20.02
N LEU A 173 -9.16 -4.97 -19.41
CA LEU A 173 -9.68 -3.81 -20.14
C LEU A 173 -8.58 -3.12 -20.95
N ASP A 174 -7.39 -2.95 -20.39
CA ASP A 174 -6.23 -2.38 -21.09
C ASP A 174 -5.81 -3.25 -22.28
N TYR A 175 -5.80 -4.57 -22.11
CA TYR A 175 -5.54 -5.51 -23.20
C TYR A 175 -6.56 -5.38 -24.35
N LEU A 176 -7.85 -5.27 -24.03
CA LEU A 176 -8.90 -5.08 -25.04
C LEU A 176 -8.78 -3.73 -25.75
N ALA A 177 -8.43 -2.66 -25.02
CA ALA A 177 -8.21 -1.34 -25.59
C ALA A 177 -7.01 -1.34 -26.57
N GLY A 178 -5.90 -1.97 -26.18
CA GLY A 178 -4.71 -2.11 -27.02
C GLY A 178 -4.98 -2.89 -28.32
N LYS A 179 -5.78 -3.97 -28.26
CA LYS A 179 -6.19 -4.72 -29.46
C LYS A 179 -7.03 -3.91 -30.44
N ARG A 180 -7.89 -3.02 -29.95
CA ARG A 180 -8.70 -2.14 -30.81
C ARG A 180 -7.85 -1.11 -31.55
N ALA A 181 -6.75 -0.66 -30.94
CA ALA A 181 -5.86 0.32 -31.57
C ALA A 181 -5.02 -0.29 -32.72
N THR A 182 -4.70 -1.59 -32.66
CA THR A 182 -3.82 -2.25 -33.65
C THR A 182 -4.57 -3.01 -34.75
N GLY A 183 -5.82 -3.44 -34.52
CA GLY A 183 -6.61 -4.22 -35.47
C GLY A 183 -7.41 -3.41 -36.52
N GLY A 184 -7.16 -2.11 -36.65
CA GLY A 184 -7.85 -1.21 -37.58
C GLY A 184 -7.06 -0.83 -38.84
N GLN A 185 -5.97 -1.56 -39.15
CA GLN A 185 -5.23 -1.47 -40.42
C GLN A 185 -5.51 -2.71 -41.26
#